data_AF-A0A167YA01-F1
#
_entry.id   AF-A0A167YA01-F1
#
_cell.length_a   1.000
_cell.length_b   1.000
_cell.length_c   1.000
_cell.angle_alpha   90.00
_cell.angle_beta   90.00
_cell.angle_gamma   90.00
#
_symmetry.space_group_name_H-M   'P 1'
#
loop_
_entity.id
_entity.type
_entity.pdbx_description
1 polymer ?
#
loop_
_entity_poly.entity_id
_entity_poly.type
_entity_poly.pdbx_seq_one_letter_code
_entity_poly.pdbx_strand_id
1 'polypeptide(L)'
;MKAAVLFLAALASASRLNTPQARAQSGCDCSKNFHLSLFELDSCPEGYADVSTFRDSVECDQIGCTQQDHNVQCQNVVFPDDK
;
A
#
# COMPACT_ATOMS: atom_id res chain seq x y z
N MET A 1 -39.90 2.13 -45.36
CA MET A 1 -39.23 0.83 -45.07
C MET A 1 -37.94 1.16 -44.32
N LYS A 2 -37.94 1.09 -42.98
CA LYS A 2 -37.36 0.01 -42.14
C LYS A 2 -35.87 -0.28 -42.41
N ALA A 3 -35.01 0.12 -41.48
CA ALA A 3 -34.08 -0.78 -40.78
C ALA A 3 -33.44 -0.03 -39.60
N ALA A 4 -33.76 -0.49 -38.39
CA ALA A 4 -33.03 -0.16 -37.18
C ALA A 4 -31.78 -1.06 -37.12
N VAL A 5 -30.64 -0.48 -36.77
CA VAL A 5 -29.39 -1.22 -36.57
C VAL A 5 -28.92 -0.93 -35.15
N LEU A 6 -29.18 -1.89 -34.25
CA LEU A 6 -28.61 -1.97 -32.91
C LEU A 6 -27.25 -2.64 -33.02
N PHE A 7 -26.17 -1.98 -32.60
CA PHE A 7 -24.89 -2.66 -32.37
C PHE A 7 -24.22 -2.17 -31.08
N LEU A 8 -24.40 -3.00 -30.06
CA LEU A 8 -23.41 -3.55 -29.12
C LEU A 8 -22.39 -2.57 -28.50
N ALA A 9 -22.59 -2.31 -27.20
CA ALA A 9 -21.57 -1.76 -26.33
C ALA A 9 -20.36 -2.72 -26.24
N ALA A 10 -19.21 -2.28 -26.72
CA ALA A 10 -17.93 -2.88 -26.38
C ALA A 10 -17.38 -2.15 -25.14
N LEU A 11 -17.45 -2.79 -23.97
CA LEU A 11 -16.64 -2.39 -22.83
C LEU A 11 -15.18 -2.66 -23.17
N ALA A 12 -14.48 -1.64 -23.67
CA ALA A 12 -13.03 -1.67 -23.74
C ALA A 12 -12.52 -1.70 -22.29
N SER A 13 -12.25 -2.91 -21.78
CA SER A 13 -11.42 -3.13 -20.61
C SER A 13 -10.07 -2.48 -20.91
N ALA A 14 -9.89 -1.25 -20.42
CA ALA A 14 -8.60 -0.60 -20.41
C ALA A 14 -7.70 -1.41 -19.48
N SER A 15 -7.02 -2.42 -20.02
CA SER A 15 -5.80 -2.95 -19.42
C SER A 15 -4.87 -1.76 -19.27
N ARG A 16 -4.65 -1.32 -18.03
CA ARG A 16 -3.72 -0.24 -17.71
C ARG A 16 -2.40 -0.58 -18.39
N LEU A 17 -2.00 0.21 -19.38
CA LEU A 17 -0.66 0.17 -19.92
C LEU A 17 0.29 0.40 -18.74
N ASN A 18 1.08 -0.63 -18.40
CA ASN A 18 2.22 -0.49 -17.50
C ASN A 18 3.26 0.40 -18.19
N THR A 19 3.10 1.71 -18.06
CA THR A 19 4.21 2.64 -18.16
C THR A 19 5.23 2.25 -17.10
N PRO A 20 6.55 2.20 -17.40
CA PRO A 20 7.57 2.09 -16.38
C PRO A 20 7.65 3.44 -15.67
N GLN A 21 6.65 3.73 -14.86
CA GLN A 21 6.67 4.80 -13.90
C GLN A 21 7.79 4.46 -12.92
N ALA A 22 8.71 5.40 -12.73
CA ALA A 22 9.85 5.26 -11.84
C ALA A 22 9.44 4.54 -10.55
N ARG A 23 10.24 3.54 -10.20
CA ARG A 23 10.06 2.55 -9.12
C ARG A 23 10.02 3.18 -7.72
N ALA A 24 9.05 4.04 -7.47
CA ALA A 24 8.47 4.23 -6.15
C ALA A 24 7.27 3.28 -6.11
N GLN A 25 7.44 2.13 -5.44
CA GLN A 25 6.40 1.12 -5.29
C GLN A 25 5.14 1.79 -4.72
N SER A 26 4.15 2.06 -5.58
CA SER A 26 2.94 2.80 -5.25
C SER A 26 1.89 1.85 -4.67
N GLY A 27 2.07 1.42 -3.42
CA GLY A 27 1.13 0.55 -2.72
C GLY A 27 1.69 0.06 -1.39
N CYS A 28 0.79 -0.23 -0.45
CA CYS A 28 1.16 -0.77 0.85
C CYS A 28 1.78 -2.16 0.72
N ASP A 29 2.87 -2.43 1.44
CA ASP A 29 3.42 -3.78 1.54
C ASP A 29 2.63 -4.56 2.59
N CYS A 30 1.59 -5.25 2.13
CA CYS A 30 0.74 -6.07 2.99
C CYS A 30 1.46 -7.30 3.56
N SER A 31 2.69 -7.62 3.16
CA SER A 31 3.48 -8.65 3.84
C SER A 31 4.07 -8.17 5.17
N LYS A 32 3.98 -6.86 5.45
CA LYS A 32 4.54 -6.21 6.64
C LYS A 32 3.50 -5.35 7.37
N ASN A 33 3.74 -5.13 8.66
CA ASN A 33 2.95 -4.21 9.47
C ASN A 33 3.05 -2.79 8.92
N PHE A 34 1.98 -2.00 9.00
CA PHE A 34 2.04 -0.57 8.69
C PHE A 34 3.04 0.16 9.59
N HIS A 35 2.97 -0.14 10.89
CA HIS A 35 3.73 0.53 11.94
C HIS A 35 4.60 -0.47 12.71
N LEU A 36 5.82 -0.06 13.07
CA LEU A 36 6.72 -0.82 13.95
C LEU A 36 7.14 0.08 15.11
N SER A 37 7.04 -0.45 16.33
CA SER A 37 7.68 0.14 17.52
C SER A 37 8.89 -0.72 17.87
N LEU A 38 10.07 -0.12 17.77
CA LEU A 38 11.34 -0.82 17.95
C LEU A 38 12.03 -0.28 19.20
N PHE A 39 12.02 -1.11 20.25
CA PHE A 39 12.88 -0.90 21.41
C PHE A 39 14.28 -1.41 21.04
N GLU A 40 15.34 -0.65 21.34
CA GLU A 40 16.76 -1.00 21.12
C GLU A 40 17.34 -0.83 19.69
N LEU A 41 16.55 -0.41 18.70
CA LEU A 41 17.11 0.00 17.40
C LEU A 41 17.33 1.52 17.33
N ASP A 42 18.44 1.92 16.73
CA ASP A 42 18.76 3.34 16.47
C ASP A 42 18.06 3.89 15.21
N SER A 43 17.49 3.04 14.36
CA SER A 43 16.91 3.45 13.08
C SER A 43 15.87 2.48 12.53
N CYS A 44 15.02 3.00 11.64
CA CYS A 44 14.04 2.21 10.94
C CYS A 44 14.66 1.31 9.86
N PRO A 45 14.12 0.09 9.67
CA PRO A 45 14.55 -0.81 8.60
C PRO A 45 14.18 -0.28 7.22
N GLU A 46 14.75 -0.89 6.17
CA GLU A 46 14.46 -0.52 4.78
C GLU A 46 12.96 -0.63 4.45
N GLY A 47 12.44 0.40 3.79
CA GLY A 47 11.01 0.51 3.45
C GLY A 47 10.17 1.21 4.52
N TYR A 48 10.78 1.65 5.62
CA TYR A 48 10.13 2.43 6.67
C TYR A 48 10.76 3.81 6.84
N ALA A 49 9.93 4.79 7.22
CA ALA A 49 10.33 6.12 7.62
C ALA A 49 10.21 6.26 9.12
N ASP A 50 11.19 6.93 9.72
CA ASP A 50 11.17 7.29 11.14
C ASP A 50 10.10 8.36 11.40
N VAL A 51 9.18 8.02 12.30
CA VAL A 51 8.09 8.86 12.80
C VAL A 51 8.14 9.02 14.32
N SER A 52 9.29 8.69 14.93
CA SER A 52 9.51 8.82 16.37
C SER A 52 9.26 10.25 16.84
N THR A 53 8.47 10.36 17.91
CA THR A 53 8.18 11.64 18.59
C THR A 53 9.04 11.80 19.85
N PHE A 54 9.48 10.68 20.44
CA PHE A 54 10.29 10.64 21.64
C PHE A 54 11.62 9.93 21.33
N ARG A 55 12.68 10.28 22.07
CA ARG A 55 14.01 9.69 21.85
C ARG A 55 14.16 8.26 22.36
N ASP A 56 13.19 7.78 23.13
CA ASP A 56 13.30 6.51 23.87
C ASP A 56 12.71 5.32 23.10
N SER A 57 12.02 5.57 21.99
CA SER A 57 11.54 4.54 21.06
C SER A 57 11.69 5.00 19.62
N VAL A 58 12.09 4.08 18.75
CA VAL A 58 12.09 4.32 17.31
C VAL A 58 10.78 3.80 16.75
N GLU A 59 9.97 4.72 16.26
CA GLU A 59 8.67 4.44 15.65
C GLU A 59 8.80 4.57 14.13
N CYS A 60 8.27 3.60 13.40
CA CYS A 60 8.51 3.47 11.98
C CYS A 60 7.22 3.21 11.21
N ASP A 61 6.91 4.04 10.21
CA ASP A 61 5.78 3.84 9.29
C ASP A 61 6.26 3.41 7.91
N GLN A 62 5.50 2.56 7.21
CA GLN A 62 5.83 2.17 5.84
C GLN A 62 5.88 3.38 4.90
N ILE A 63 6.96 3.48 4.12
CA ILE A 63 7.12 4.54 3.12
C ILE A 63 6.09 4.37 2.00
N GLY A 64 5.39 5.44 1.66
CA GLY A 64 4.44 5.45 0.54
C GLY A 64 3.11 4.74 0.82
N CYS A 65 2.83 4.42 2.08
CA CYS A 65 1.58 3.83 2.54
C CYS A 65 1.05 4.62 3.74
N THR A 66 -0.24 4.93 3.78
CA THR A 66 -0.87 5.50 4.98
C THR A 66 -1.53 4.40 5.80
N GLN A 67 -1.78 4.64 7.09
CA GLN A 67 -2.52 3.67 7.90
C GLN A 67 -3.89 3.36 7.30
N GLN A 68 -4.58 4.38 6.77
CA GLN A 68 -5.86 4.18 6.11
C GLN A 68 -5.72 3.30 4.85
N ASP A 69 -4.70 3.53 4.04
CA ASP A 69 -4.46 2.74 2.83
C ASP A 69 -4.09 1.29 3.17
N HIS A 70 -3.25 1.07 4.19
CA HIS A 70 -2.92 -0.27 4.67
C HIS A 70 -4.18 -0.97 5.17
N ASN A 71 -4.98 -0.28 5.98
CA ASN A 71 -6.25 -0.79 6.48
C ASN A 71 -7.31 -1.00 5.39
N VAL A 72 -7.12 -0.55 4.14
CA VAL A 72 -8.05 -0.83 3.03
C VAL A 72 -7.48 -1.93 2.14
N GLN A 73 -6.18 -1.88 1.87
CA GLN A 73 -5.48 -2.79 0.95
C GLN A 73 -5.10 -4.12 1.62
N CYS A 74 -4.83 -4.10 2.92
CA CYS A 74 -4.24 -5.20 3.68
C CYS A 74 -5.19 -5.78 4.75
N GLN A 75 -6.51 -5.57 4.63
CA GLN A 75 -7.56 -5.98 5.58
C GLN A 75 -7.59 -7.48 5.98
N ASN A 76 -6.79 -8.33 5.34
CA ASN A 76 -6.70 -9.76 5.61
C ASN A 76 -5.38 -10.19 6.27
N VAL A 77 -4.52 -9.27 6.67
CA VAL A 77 -3.23 -9.62 7.27
C VAL A 77 -3.36 -9.53 8.78
N VAL A 78 -3.72 -10.66 9.39
CA VAL A 78 -3.62 -10.86 10.84
C VAL A 78 -2.14 -10.98 11.16
N PHE A 79 -1.53 -9.89 11.62
CA PHE A 79 -0.22 -10.00 12.27
C PHE A 79 -0.47 -10.56 13.67
N PRO A 80 0.17 -11.68 14.05
CA PRO A 80 0.09 -12.15 15.42
C PRO A 80 0.71 -11.08 16.31
N ASP A 81 -0.09 -10.50 17.22
CA ASP A 81 0.40 -9.74 18.35
C ASP A 81 1.41 -10.63 19.11
N ASP A 82 2.70 -10.31 19.00
CA ASP A 82 3.73 -10.90 19.84
C ASP A 82 3.45 -10.50 21.29
N LYS A 83 3.23 -11.53 22.12
CA LYS A 83 2.75 -11.49 23.50
C LYS A 83 3.91 -11.42 24.50
#